data_AF-A0A812P0L0-F1
#
_entry.id   AF-A0A812P0L0-F1
#
_cell.length_a   1.000
_cell.length_b   1.000
_cell.length_c   1.000
_cell.angle_alpha   90.00
_cell.angle_beta   90.00
_cell.angle_gamma   90.00
#
_symmetry.space_group_name_H-M   'P 1'
#
loop_
_entity.id
_entity.type
_entity.pdbx_description
1 polymer ?
#
loop_
_entity_poly.entity_id
_entity_poly.type
_entity_poly.pdbx_seq_one_letter_code
_entity_poly.pdbx_strand_id
1 'polypeptide(L)'
;MRRAGDGFLPLDAVEPAVTSYVNIWTPLFKSAQESGLAPEFLIHWGHAGAMAMVLLAMGGYGTFLGWATRLGNGATVYPLSIGKSAAELHPILMGAALFFFFLGGQGGLVLLATQGQPLLQSAHSSTAVIGLLLMAVQAALGLTMGDSETKRTVHAVLGSSVMVVLLLGVLLVGRTLTFWVSI
;
A
#
# COMPACT_ATOMS: atom_id res chain seq x y z
N MET A 1 -27.12 1.63 -17.10
CA MET A 1 -26.42 2.80 -16.53
C MET A 1 -25.38 2.28 -15.56
N ARG A 2 -24.07 2.44 -15.84
CA ARG A 2 -23.02 2.21 -14.84
C ARG A 2 -23.20 3.26 -13.75
N ARG A 3 -23.28 2.87 -12.48
CA ARG A 3 -23.11 3.83 -11.37
C ARG A 3 -21.75 4.47 -11.59
N ALA A 4 -21.68 5.80 -11.72
CA ALA A 4 -20.41 6.50 -11.75
C ALA A 4 -19.66 6.08 -10.48
N GLY A 5 -18.49 5.48 -10.65
CA GLY A 5 -17.62 5.19 -9.53
C GLY A 5 -17.26 6.48 -8.80
N ASP A 6 -16.91 6.39 -7.52
CA ASP A 6 -16.46 7.54 -6.72
C ASP A 6 -14.97 7.85 -6.93
N GLY A 7 -14.32 7.16 -7.87
CA GLY A 7 -12.98 7.45 -8.33
C GLY A 7 -12.87 8.86 -8.94
N PHE A 8 -11.78 9.55 -8.59
CA PHE A 8 -11.52 10.92 -9.04
C PHE A 8 -10.31 11.01 -9.97
N LEU A 9 -9.53 9.94 -10.12
CA LEU A 9 -8.54 9.83 -11.18
C LEU A 9 -9.18 9.22 -12.44
N PRO A 10 -8.93 9.79 -13.63
CA PRO A 10 -9.44 9.25 -14.89
C PRO A 10 -8.64 8.02 -15.33
N LEU A 11 -8.85 6.89 -14.64
CA LEU A 11 -8.13 5.63 -14.88
C LEU A 11 -8.76 4.77 -15.98
N ASP A 12 -9.85 5.22 -16.60
CA ASP A 12 -10.56 4.49 -17.66
C ASP A 12 -9.67 4.15 -18.85
N ALA A 13 -8.71 5.03 -19.17
CA ALA A 13 -7.78 4.85 -20.29
C ALA A 13 -6.85 3.64 -20.12
N VAL A 14 -6.55 3.25 -18.87
CA VAL A 14 -5.66 2.13 -18.55
C VAL A 14 -6.41 0.88 -18.10
N GLU A 15 -7.71 0.99 -17.82
CA GLU A 15 -8.55 -0.13 -17.37
C GLU A 15 -8.52 -1.34 -18.32
N PRO A 16 -8.51 -1.21 -19.67
CA PRO A 16 -8.39 -2.37 -20.57
C PRO A 16 -7.08 -3.14 -20.37
N ALA A 17 -5.97 -2.44 -20.19
CA ALA A 17 -4.67 -3.06 -19.97
C ALA A 17 -4.61 -3.75 -18.59
N VAL A 18 -5.14 -3.09 -17.55
CA VAL A 18 -5.24 -3.67 -16.21
C VAL A 18 -6.15 -4.90 -16.21
N THR A 19 -7.29 -4.84 -16.91
CA THR A 19 -8.22 -5.96 -17.08
C THR A 19 -7.54 -7.15 -17.74
N SER A 20 -6.77 -6.92 -18.81
CA SER A 20 -6.00 -7.97 -19.49
C SER A 20 -5.01 -8.64 -18.53
N TYR A 21 -4.28 -7.84 -17.74
CA TYR A 21 -3.33 -8.35 -16.76
C TYR A 21 -4.00 -9.18 -15.66
N VAL A 22 -5.08 -8.69 -15.02
CA VAL A 22 -5.73 -9.44 -13.93
C VAL A 22 -6.36 -10.74 -14.42
N ASN A 23 -6.88 -10.76 -15.65
CA ASN A 23 -7.51 -11.94 -16.24
C ASN A 23 -6.54 -13.12 -16.45
N ILE A 24 -5.22 -12.89 -16.44
CA ILE A 24 -4.23 -13.96 -16.40
C ILE A 24 -4.36 -14.77 -15.10
N TRP A 25 -4.70 -14.11 -14.00
CA TRP A 25 -4.72 -14.69 -12.65
C TRP A 25 -6.13 -15.09 -12.19
N THR A 26 -7.17 -14.41 -12.64
CA THR A 26 -8.56 -14.65 -12.21
C THR A 26 -9.00 -16.13 -12.28
N PRO A 27 -8.68 -16.92 -13.33
CA PRO A 27 -9.05 -18.34 -13.38
C PRO A 27 -8.45 -19.17 -12.24
N LEU A 28 -7.19 -18.88 -11.87
CA LEU A 28 -6.51 -19.55 -10.77
C LEU A 28 -7.21 -19.27 -9.44
N PHE A 29 -7.57 -18.01 -9.17
CA PHE A 29 -8.23 -17.62 -7.92
C PHE A 29 -9.66 -18.14 -7.83
N LYS A 30 -10.40 -18.19 -8.95
CA LYS A 30 -11.71 -18.85 -8.99
C LYS A 30 -11.61 -20.34 -8.70
N SER A 31 -10.64 -21.04 -9.30
CA SER A 31 -10.40 -22.46 -9.01
C SER A 31 -9.97 -22.68 -7.54
N ALA A 32 -9.15 -21.80 -6.97
CA ALA A 32 -8.78 -21.84 -5.56
C ALA A 32 -10.00 -21.63 -4.65
N GLN A 33 -10.94 -20.77 -5.03
CA GLN A 33 -12.20 -20.56 -4.32
C GLN A 33 -13.10 -21.79 -4.39
N GLU A 34 -13.31 -22.35 -5.60
CA GLU A 34 -14.15 -23.52 -5.84
C GLU A 34 -13.62 -24.79 -5.14
N SER A 35 -12.30 -24.94 -5.04
CA SER A 35 -11.65 -26.05 -4.32
C SER A 35 -11.64 -25.88 -2.80
N GLY A 36 -12.07 -24.72 -2.29
CA GLY A 36 -12.04 -24.40 -0.86
C GLY A 36 -10.66 -23.99 -0.32
N LEU A 37 -9.62 -23.92 -1.17
CA LEU A 37 -8.29 -23.43 -0.79
C LEU A 37 -8.28 -21.94 -0.44
N ALA A 38 -9.13 -21.16 -1.12
CA ALA A 38 -9.31 -19.74 -0.87
C ALA A 38 -10.78 -19.47 -0.49
N PRO A 39 -11.17 -19.64 0.80
CA PRO A 39 -12.55 -19.42 1.22
C PRO A 39 -12.96 -17.97 0.95
N GLU A 40 -14.27 -17.73 0.84
CA GLU A 40 -14.84 -16.41 0.50
C GLU A 40 -14.31 -15.28 1.37
N PHE A 41 -14.19 -15.51 2.69
CA PHE A 41 -13.59 -14.54 3.62
C PHE A 41 -12.17 -14.11 3.20
N LEU A 42 -11.34 -15.04 2.71
CA LEU A 42 -9.98 -14.71 2.27
C LEU A 42 -9.97 -13.96 0.94
N ILE A 43 -10.86 -14.33 0.01
CA ILE A 43 -11.01 -13.61 -1.26
C ILE A 43 -11.45 -12.17 -1.02
N HIS A 44 -12.34 -11.97 -0.05
CA HIS A 44 -12.92 -10.68 0.28
C HIS A 44 -11.98 -9.79 1.12
N TRP A 45 -11.40 -10.35 2.19
CA TRP A 45 -10.62 -9.57 3.17
C TRP A 45 -9.10 -9.73 3.04
N GLY A 46 -8.62 -10.62 2.17
CA GLY A 46 -7.20 -10.96 2.08
C GLY A 46 -6.31 -9.74 1.77
N HIS A 47 -6.72 -8.92 0.80
CA HIS A 47 -6.01 -7.68 0.48
C HIS A 47 -6.01 -6.69 1.64
N ALA A 48 -7.18 -6.49 2.27
CA ALA A 48 -7.37 -5.61 3.42
C ALA A 48 -6.38 -5.93 4.54
N GLY A 49 -6.41 -7.20 4.97
CA GLY A 49 -5.58 -7.70 6.04
C GLY A 49 -4.11 -7.54 5.69
N ALA A 50 -3.69 -8.07 4.54
CA ALA A 50 -2.30 -8.01 4.12
C ALA A 50 -1.78 -6.55 4.10
N MET A 51 -2.53 -5.60 3.53
CA MET A 51 -2.10 -4.21 3.44
C MET A 51 -2.11 -3.50 4.78
N ALA A 52 -3.06 -3.79 5.67
CA ALA A 52 -3.04 -3.28 7.02
C ALA A 52 -1.80 -3.77 7.79
N MET A 53 -1.41 -5.04 7.64
CA MET A 53 -0.22 -5.58 8.28
C MET A 53 1.05 -4.91 7.76
N VAL A 54 1.18 -4.75 6.44
CA VAL A 54 2.31 -4.03 5.82
C VAL A 54 2.36 -2.58 6.32
N LEU A 55 1.22 -1.89 6.33
CA LEU A 55 1.16 -0.49 6.77
C LEU A 55 1.61 -0.34 8.22
N LEU A 56 1.08 -1.14 9.13
CA LEU A 56 1.33 -1.01 10.56
C LEU A 56 2.72 -1.51 10.94
N ALA A 57 3.08 -2.72 10.48
CA ALA A 57 4.34 -3.34 10.86
C ALA A 57 5.53 -2.69 10.14
N MET A 58 5.45 -2.52 8.81
CA MET A 58 6.59 -2.03 8.03
C MET A 58 6.56 -0.51 7.90
N GLY A 59 5.42 0.05 7.52
CA GLY A 59 5.24 1.50 7.40
C GLY A 59 5.35 2.20 8.76
N GLY A 60 4.61 1.73 9.77
CA GLY A 60 4.57 2.30 11.11
C GLY A 60 5.92 2.19 11.82
N TYR A 61 6.47 0.99 11.94
CA TYR A 61 7.77 0.80 12.58
C TYR A 61 8.91 1.44 11.76
N GLY A 62 8.89 1.33 10.43
CA GLY A 62 9.86 2.00 9.57
C GLY A 62 9.84 3.53 9.76
N THR A 63 8.67 4.14 9.89
CA THR A 63 8.53 5.58 10.16
C THR A 63 9.08 5.95 11.54
N PHE A 64 8.78 5.16 12.56
CA PHE A 64 9.37 5.34 13.89
C PHE A 64 10.90 5.33 13.83
N LEU A 65 11.51 4.36 13.14
CA LEU A 65 12.97 4.27 12.99
C LEU A 65 13.56 5.44 12.19
N GLY A 66 12.84 5.95 11.19
CA GLY A 66 13.22 7.15 10.44
C GLY A 66 13.30 8.39 11.34
N TRP A 67 12.30 8.58 12.19
CA TRP A 67 12.30 9.65 13.19
C TRP A 67 13.37 9.46 14.27
N ALA A 68 13.54 8.24 14.78
CA ALA A 68 14.62 7.93 15.72
C ALA A 68 16.00 8.29 15.12
N THR A 69 16.23 7.97 13.86
CA THR A 69 17.45 8.33 13.14
C THR A 69 17.63 9.85 13.05
N ARG A 70 16.57 10.58 12.68
CA ARG A 70 16.60 12.06 12.62
C ARG A 70 16.87 12.71 13.97
N LEU A 71 16.38 12.12 15.06
CA LEU A 71 16.57 12.61 16.43
C LEU A 71 17.91 12.20 17.06
N GLY A 72 18.84 11.66 16.27
CA GLY A 72 20.20 11.32 16.73
C GLY A 72 20.36 9.88 17.23
N ASN A 73 19.30 9.06 17.21
CA ASN A 73 19.32 7.66 17.67
C ASN A 73 19.56 6.67 16.52
N GLY A 74 20.21 7.09 15.44
CA GLY A 74 20.41 6.28 14.23
C GLY A 74 21.19 4.99 14.47
N ALA A 75 22.18 5.01 15.36
CA ALA A 75 22.98 3.84 15.74
C ALA A 75 22.29 2.91 16.76
N THR A 76 21.11 3.29 17.27
CA THR A 76 20.40 2.49 18.29
C THR A 76 19.79 1.24 17.67
N VAL A 77 20.01 0.09 18.32
CA VAL A 77 19.34 -1.17 18.01
C VAL A 77 18.15 -1.34 18.96
N TYR A 78 16.93 -1.27 18.43
CA TYR A 78 15.70 -1.44 19.20
C TYR A 78 15.29 -2.92 19.30
N PRO A 79 14.43 -3.31 20.25
CA PRO A 79 14.03 -4.72 20.44
C PRO A 79 13.48 -5.41 19.19
N LEU A 80 12.75 -4.67 18.33
CA LEU A 80 12.18 -5.20 17.09
C LEU A 80 13.09 -5.02 15.87
N SER A 81 14.34 -4.60 16.05
CA SER A 81 15.24 -4.31 14.94
C SER A 81 16.10 -5.48 14.46
N ILE A 82 15.97 -6.67 15.08
CA ILE A 82 16.63 -7.92 14.65
C ILE A 82 18.14 -7.71 14.42
N GLY A 83 18.79 -7.01 15.36
CA GLY A 83 20.24 -6.74 15.32
C GLY A 83 20.69 -5.62 14.38
N LYS A 84 19.78 -4.94 13.66
CA LYS A 84 20.10 -3.77 12.83
C LYS A 84 19.88 -2.47 13.59
N SER A 85 20.69 -1.46 13.32
CA SER A 85 20.46 -0.11 13.83
C SER A 85 19.23 0.54 13.18
N ALA A 86 18.69 1.60 13.79
CA ALA A 86 17.55 2.33 13.25
C ALA A 86 17.81 2.88 11.84
N ALA A 87 19.02 3.41 11.60
CA ALA A 87 19.41 3.97 10.31
C ALA A 87 19.52 2.89 9.22
N GLU A 88 19.94 1.67 9.57
CA GLU A 88 20.04 0.55 8.63
C GLU A 88 18.68 -0.07 8.32
N LEU A 89 17.83 -0.21 9.34
CA LEU A 89 16.57 -0.93 9.20
C LEU A 89 15.46 -0.07 8.60
N HIS A 90 15.45 1.24 8.82
CA HIS A 90 14.49 2.17 8.21
C HIS A 90 14.36 1.99 6.68
N PRO A 91 15.43 2.12 5.87
CA PRO A 91 15.31 2.01 4.42
C PRO A 91 14.91 0.60 3.96
N ILE A 92 15.29 -0.45 4.72
CA ILE A 92 14.89 -1.83 4.42
C ILE A 92 13.38 -1.99 4.60
N LEU A 93 12.83 -1.57 5.74
CA LEU A 93 11.40 -1.68 6.01
C LEU A 93 10.58 -0.81 5.08
N MET A 94 10.99 0.43 4.81
CA MET A 94 10.26 1.32 3.92
C MET A 94 10.32 0.87 2.45
N GLY A 95 11.48 0.37 2.00
CA GLY A 95 11.62 -0.22 0.66
C GLY A 95 10.76 -1.47 0.49
N ALA A 96 10.77 -2.36 1.48
CA ALA A 96 9.94 -3.55 1.46
C ALA A 96 8.44 -3.21 1.62
N ALA A 97 8.07 -2.18 2.38
CA ALA A 97 6.71 -1.67 2.43
C ALA A 97 6.23 -1.20 1.05
N LEU A 98 7.01 -0.37 0.35
CA LEU A 98 6.70 0.05 -1.03
C LEU A 98 6.50 -1.16 -1.96
N PHE A 99 7.41 -2.13 -1.88
CA PHE A 99 7.33 -3.36 -2.68
C PHE A 99 6.05 -4.15 -2.40
N PHE A 100 5.71 -4.38 -1.13
CA PHE A 100 4.52 -5.14 -0.76
C PHE A 100 3.22 -4.37 -0.98
N PHE A 101 3.20 -3.03 -0.89
CA PHE A 101 2.06 -2.24 -1.32
C PHE A 101 1.84 -2.34 -2.83
N PHE A 102 2.91 -2.35 -3.62
CA PHE A 102 2.81 -2.53 -5.07
C PHE A 102 2.24 -3.91 -5.42
N LEU A 103 2.78 -4.99 -4.84
CA LEU A 103 2.24 -6.35 -5.01
C LEU A 103 0.83 -6.49 -4.45
N GLY A 104 0.56 -5.85 -3.31
CA GLY A 104 -0.75 -5.84 -2.68
C GLY A 104 -1.80 -5.17 -3.56
N GLY A 105 -1.45 -4.06 -4.22
CA GLY A 105 -2.30 -3.41 -5.22
C GLY A 105 -2.64 -4.35 -6.37
N GLN A 106 -1.68 -5.13 -6.88
CA GLN A 106 -1.94 -6.17 -7.88
C GLN A 106 -2.89 -7.25 -7.35
N GLY A 107 -2.64 -7.76 -6.13
CA GLY A 107 -3.50 -8.73 -5.48
C GLY A 107 -4.93 -8.22 -5.28
N GLY A 108 -5.11 -6.98 -4.85
CA GLY A 108 -6.42 -6.35 -4.70
C GLY A 108 -7.20 -6.28 -6.01
N LEU A 109 -6.52 -5.95 -7.12
CA LEU A 109 -7.14 -5.95 -8.45
C LEU A 109 -7.58 -7.36 -8.88
N VAL A 110 -6.78 -8.38 -8.61
CA VAL A 110 -7.13 -9.78 -8.92
C VAL A 110 -8.30 -10.28 -8.05
N LEU A 111 -8.33 -9.93 -6.76
CA LEU A 111 -9.43 -10.30 -5.86
C LEU A 111 -10.74 -9.60 -6.25
N LEU A 112 -10.70 -8.33 -6.65
CA LEU A 112 -11.84 -7.61 -7.24
C LEU A 112 -12.35 -8.31 -8.51
N ALA A 113 -11.45 -8.66 -9.43
CA ALA A 113 -11.80 -9.35 -10.66
C ALA A 113 -12.42 -10.73 -10.39
N THR A 114 -11.92 -11.45 -9.39
CA THR A 114 -12.43 -12.75 -8.94
C THR A 114 -13.86 -12.63 -8.45
N GLN A 115 -14.17 -11.55 -7.74
CA GLN A 115 -15.49 -11.22 -7.22
C GLN A 115 -16.41 -10.52 -8.24
N GLY A 116 -15.94 -10.27 -9.46
CA GLY A 116 -16.72 -9.62 -10.52
C GLY A 116 -16.95 -8.12 -10.31
N GLN A 117 -16.11 -7.47 -9.50
CA GLN A 117 -16.22 -6.05 -9.15
C GLN A 117 -15.47 -5.14 -10.14
N PRO A 118 -15.86 -3.86 -10.26
CA PRO A 118 -15.11 -2.87 -11.04
C PRO A 118 -13.70 -2.61 -10.47
N LEU A 119 -12.67 -2.49 -11.32
CA LEU A 119 -11.26 -2.47 -10.88
C LEU A 119 -10.74 -1.08 -10.48
N LEU A 120 -10.97 -0.07 -11.31
CA LEU A 120 -10.32 1.24 -11.18
C LEU A 120 -11.30 2.40 -10.92
N GLN A 121 -12.55 2.06 -10.63
CA GLN A 121 -13.63 3.02 -10.56
C GLN A 121 -13.81 3.62 -9.16
N SER A 122 -13.06 3.16 -8.15
CA SER A 122 -13.25 3.58 -6.76
C SER A 122 -12.34 4.74 -6.33
N ALA A 123 -12.78 5.51 -5.33
CA ALA A 123 -11.96 6.48 -4.61
C ALA A 123 -10.73 5.81 -3.96
N HIS A 124 -10.87 4.55 -3.54
CA HIS A 124 -9.77 3.75 -3.01
C HIS A 124 -8.71 3.50 -4.09
N SER A 125 -9.09 3.03 -5.29
CA SER A 125 -8.17 2.81 -6.41
C SER A 125 -7.41 4.10 -6.77
N SER A 126 -8.11 5.25 -6.74
CA SER A 126 -7.50 6.56 -6.97
C SER A 126 -6.46 6.95 -5.92
N THR A 127 -6.80 6.81 -4.63
CA THR A 127 -5.90 7.12 -3.51
C THR A 127 -4.74 6.13 -3.42
N ALA A 128 -4.94 4.86 -3.78
CA ALA A 128 -3.89 3.84 -3.83
C ALA A 128 -2.82 4.17 -4.87
N VAL A 129 -3.22 4.60 -6.08
CA VAL A 129 -2.29 5.04 -7.13
C VAL A 129 -1.46 6.25 -6.66
N ILE A 130 -2.12 7.26 -6.07
CA ILE A 130 -1.42 8.42 -5.52
C ILE A 130 -0.48 8.02 -4.38
N GLY A 131 -0.93 7.16 -3.47
CA GLY A 131 -0.13 6.66 -2.35
C GLY A 131 1.14 5.95 -2.83
N LEU A 132 1.03 5.04 -3.80
CA LEU A 132 2.18 4.36 -4.39
C LEU A 132 3.16 5.32 -5.08
N LEU A 133 2.65 6.30 -5.85
CA LEU A 133 3.49 7.32 -6.48
C LEU A 133 4.23 8.16 -5.43
N LEU A 134 3.53 8.59 -4.38
CA LEU A 134 4.14 9.36 -3.29
C LEU A 134 5.19 8.55 -2.52
N MET A 135 4.93 7.26 -2.27
CA MET A 135 5.91 6.36 -1.66
C MET A 135 7.15 6.17 -2.56
N ALA A 136 6.97 6.05 -3.87
CA ALA A 136 8.08 5.95 -4.83
C ALA A 136 8.93 7.24 -4.84
N VAL A 137 8.29 8.42 -4.85
CA VAL A 137 8.99 9.70 -4.73
C VAL A 137 9.72 9.80 -3.39
N GLN A 138 9.09 9.38 -2.30
CA GLN A 138 9.69 9.37 -0.96
C GLN A 138 10.92 8.46 -0.89
N ALA A 139 10.86 7.29 -1.51
CA ALA A 139 11.99 6.37 -1.62
C ALA A 139 13.14 6.98 -2.43
N ALA A 140 12.84 7.56 -3.60
CA ALA A 140 13.83 8.25 -4.43
C ALA A 140 14.50 9.43 -3.69
N LEU A 141 13.72 10.19 -2.91
CA LEU A 141 14.26 11.26 -2.09
C LEU A 141 15.18 10.71 -0.98
N GLY A 142 14.82 9.60 -0.34
CA GLY A 142 15.67 8.93 0.65
C GLY A 142 17.01 8.46 0.07
N LEU A 143 17.02 8.00 -1.20
CA LEU A 143 18.24 7.58 -1.90
C LEU A 143 19.12 8.75 -2.36
N THR A 144 18.56 9.96 -2.52
CA THR A 144 19.24 11.11 -3.15
C THR A 144 19.46 12.30 -2.21
N MET A 145 19.07 12.19 -0.94
CA MET A 145 19.16 13.29 0.03
C MET A 145 20.59 13.58 0.49
N GLY A 146 21.45 12.56 0.60
CA GLY A 146 22.82 12.71 1.13
C GLY A 146 22.84 13.43 2.48
N ASP A 147 23.73 14.41 2.61
CA ASP A 147 23.90 15.23 3.82
C ASP A 147 23.13 16.55 3.77
N SER A 148 22.30 16.78 2.74
CA SER A 148 21.49 17.99 2.64
C SER A 148 20.40 18.01 3.71
N GLU A 149 20.51 18.96 4.65
CA GLU A 149 19.52 19.17 5.71
C GLU A 149 18.13 19.48 5.16
N THR A 150 18.06 20.31 4.10
CA THR A 150 16.80 20.63 3.42
C THR A 150 16.15 19.36 2.87
N LYS A 151 16.88 18.53 2.10
CA LYS A 151 16.31 17.30 1.53
C LYS A 151 15.89 16.30 2.61
N ARG A 152 16.66 16.18 3.70
CA ARG A 152 16.31 15.36 4.86
C ARG A 152 15.04 15.84 5.56
N THR A 153 14.82 17.15 5.62
CA THR A 153 13.59 17.75 6.17
C THR A 153 12.40 17.53 5.25
N VAL A 154 12.56 17.70 3.94
CA VAL A 154 11.52 17.37 2.95
C VAL A 154 11.18 15.88 3.05
N HIS A 155 12.17 14.98 3.14
CA HIS A 155 11.95 13.54 3.31
C HIS A 155 11.15 13.24 4.59
N ALA A 156 11.52 13.82 5.73
CA ALA A 156 10.81 13.57 6.98
C ALA A 156 9.35 14.07 6.95
N VAL A 157 9.11 15.29 6.44
CA VAL A 157 7.77 15.88 6.36
C VAL A 157 6.90 15.17 5.33
N LEU A 158 7.41 14.94 4.11
CA LEU A 158 6.70 14.23 3.07
C LEU A 158 6.37 12.80 3.52
N GLY A 159 7.34 12.07 4.07
CA GLY A 159 7.14 10.72 4.58
C GLY A 159 6.05 10.66 5.67
N SER A 160 6.06 11.62 6.60
CA SER A 160 5.04 11.69 7.64
C SER A 160 3.65 11.99 7.07
N SER A 161 3.56 12.90 6.10
CA SER A 161 2.31 13.19 5.40
C SER A 161 1.78 11.98 4.63
N VAL A 162 2.66 11.23 3.95
CA VAL A 162 2.29 9.98 3.26
C VAL A 162 1.74 8.97 4.26
N MET A 163 2.36 8.80 5.42
CA MET A 163 1.85 7.89 6.45
C MET A 163 0.48 8.29 6.96
N VAL A 164 0.23 9.59 7.18
CA VAL A 164 -1.10 10.08 7.55
C VAL A 164 -2.11 9.77 6.45
N VAL A 165 -1.79 10.02 5.19
CA VAL A 165 -2.68 9.72 4.05
C VAL A 165 -2.96 8.22 3.95
N LEU A 166 -1.96 7.35 4.11
CA LEU A 166 -2.15 5.89 4.05
C LEU A 166 -2.99 5.38 5.23
N LEU A 167 -2.77 5.89 6.44
CA LEU A 167 -3.58 5.55 7.62
C LEU A 167 -5.01 6.05 7.49
N LEU A 168 -5.21 7.28 7.01
CA LEU A 168 -6.53 7.80 6.69
C LEU A 168 -7.15 7.06 5.51
N GLY A 169 -6.39 6.57 4.55
CA GLY A 169 -6.88 5.69 3.49
C GLY A 169 -7.48 4.41 4.04
N VAL A 170 -6.82 3.80 5.03
CA VAL A 170 -7.37 2.64 5.76
C VAL A 170 -8.62 3.01 6.57
N LEU A 171 -8.65 4.18 7.23
CA LEU A 171 -9.72 4.58 8.15
C LEU A 171 -10.95 5.25 7.49
N LEU A 172 -10.76 6.08 6.48
CA LEU A 172 -11.79 6.88 5.81
C LEU A 172 -12.50 6.08 4.71
N VAL A 173 -11.79 5.21 3.99
CA VAL A 173 -12.41 4.19 3.14
C VAL A 173 -13.02 3.06 4.01
N GLY A 174 -12.50 2.86 5.23
CA GLY A 174 -13.05 1.96 6.25
C GLY A 174 -14.38 2.37 6.88
N ARG A 175 -14.83 3.62 6.74
CA ARG A 175 -16.06 4.12 7.39
C ARG A 175 -17.35 3.76 6.66
N THR A 176 -17.27 3.37 5.40
CA THR A 176 -18.35 2.64 4.72
C THR A 176 -18.01 1.16 4.81
N LEU A 177 -18.50 0.49 5.85
CA LEU A 177 -18.56 -0.98 5.97
C LEU A 177 -19.37 -1.65 4.84
N THR A 178 -19.61 -0.95 3.73
CA THR A 178 -20.21 -1.42 2.49
C THR A 178 -19.24 -1.32 1.31
N PHE A 179 -18.17 -0.50 1.39
CA PHE A 179 -17.18 -0.35 0.32
C PHE A 179 -15.98 -1.27 0.47
N TRP A 180 -15.67 -1.73 1.69
CA TRP A 180 -14.89 -2.96 1.86
C TRP A 180 -15.70 -4.21 1.49
N VAL A 181 -17.04 -4.08 1.40
CA VAL A 181 -18.00 -5.20 1.26
C VAL A 181 -18.48 -5.41 -0.19
N SER A 182 -17.98 -4.58 -1.09
CA SER A 182 -17.98 -4.82 -2.54
C SER A 182 -16.57 -4.75 -3.12
N ILE A 183 -15.55 -4.96 -2.27
CA ILE A 183 -14.21 -5.34 -2.71
C ILE A 183 -14.11 -6.84 -2.60
#